data_AF-A0A0L0P2A3-F1
#
_entry.id   AF-A0A0L0P2A3-F1
#
_cell.length_a   1.000
_cell.length_b   1.000
_cell.length_c   1.000
_cell.angle_alpha   90.00
_cell.angle_beta   90.00
_cell.angle_gamma   90.00
#
_symmetry.space_group_name_H-M   'P 1'
#
loop_
_entity.id
_entity.type
_entity.pdbx_description
1 polymer ?
#
loop_
_entity_poly.entity_id
_entity_poly.type
_entity_poly.pdbx_seq_one_letter_code
_entity_poly.pdbx_strand_id
1 'polypeptide(L)'
;MYQTFDGCDGCHARRTGQSGPLGELFDHSIDAINTTLLCIVSSSVFQFGAGYKTLFAQFSVLANFYTSTWETYHTHTLFLSSFSGPVEGMIILCLLYILTGFTGPEIWTAHLFDLDLSSLGFGLDTVSVDVSHVIIVFGFIGIYFNVATAASNVAKKYYSNARLSTEKAAAEVVKAKEGLIPFVVYYVFLVLLVWSFPETATSYCYALVLSTGSTMAFCVGRIILAHLTLQDFPYYSVPTLMPAFQWLAANIFISIYGYTPSAVLPAITWGGTGLTIGIHIMFISELIVEITQFLDIYALTIKHKKV
;
A
#
# COMPACT_ATOMS: atom_id res chain seq x y z
N MET A 1 20.53 -6.11 -2.07
CA MET A 1 21.23 -4.99 -2.76
C MET A 1 20.41 -3.72 -2.70
N TYR A 2 19.22 -3.65 -3.33
CA TYR A 2 18.37 -2.44 -3.34
C TYR A 2 18.18 -1.82 -1.95
N GLN A 3 17.60 -2.57 -1.00
CA GLN A 3 17.34 -2.08 0.37
C GLN A 3 18.60 -1.48 1.03
N THR A 4 19.76 -2.09 0.81
CA THR A 4 21.00 -1.63 1.44
C THR A 4 21.45 -0.31 0.86
N PHE A 5 21.29 -0.10 -0.46
CA PHE A 5 21.63 1.17 -1.11
C PHE A 5 20.64 2.27 -0.78
N ASP A 6 19.37 1.90 -0.67
CA ASP A 6 18.28 2.74 -0.19
C ASP A 6 18.61 3.29 1.20
N GLY A 7 18.77 2.44 2.23
CA GLY A 7 19.11 2.90 3.59
C GLY A 7 20.49 3.57 3.77
N CYS A 8 21.34 3.61 2.73
CA CYS A 8 22.59 4.38 2.77
C CYS A 8 22.38 5.88 2.52
N ASP A 9 21.27 6.29 1.93
CA ASP A 9 21.02 7.66 1.49
C ASP A 9 20.96 8.65 2.67
N GLY A 10 20.26 8.31 3.76
CA GLY A 10 20.13 9.11 4.96
C GLY A 10 21.44 9.20 5.74
N CYS A 11 22.22 8.10 5.76
CA CYS A 11 23.57 8.11 6.32
C CYS A 11 24.49 9.05 5.53
N HIS A 12 24.42 9.00 4.20
CA HIS A 12 25.16 9.89 3.33
C HIS A 12 24.73 11.35 3.55
N ALA A 13 23.43 11.63 3.56
CA ALA A 13 22.86 12.97 3.73
C ALA A 13 23.25 13.59 5.08
N ARG A 14 23.24 12.81 6.17
CA ARG A 14 23.72 13.27 7.49
C ARG A 14 25.21 13.61 7.45
N ARG A 15 26.03 12.74 6.85
CA ARG A 15 27.49 12.94 6.74
C ARG A 15 27.86 14.17 5.91
N THR A 16 27.10 14.48 4.87
CA THR A 16 27.34 15.64 4.00
C THR A 16 26.58 16.91 4.44
N GLY A 17 25.83 16.83 5.54
CA GLY A 17 25.03 17.93 6.05
C GLY A 17 23.88 18.37 5.13
N GLN A 18 23.37 17.44 4.32
CA GLN A 18 22.31 17.63 3.32
C GLN A 18 20.97 17.00 3.72
N SER A 19 20.81 16.55 4.97
CA SER A 19 19.52 16.09 5.48
C SER A 19 18.47 17.20 5.35
N GLY A 20 17.30 16.88 4.80
CA GLY A 20 16.20 17.82 4.66
C GLY A 20 14.90 17.15 4.21
N PRO A 21 13.78 17.89 4.23
CA PRO A 21 12.44 17.35 3.95
C PRO A 21 12.29 16.73 2.56
N LEU A 22 12.99 17.26 1.54
CA LEU A 22 12.97 16.68 0.20
C LEU A 22 13.49 15.23 0.19
N GLY A 23 14.55 14.95 0.95
CA GLY A 23 15.15 13.62 1.02
C GLY A 23 14.18 12.62 1.63
N GLU A 24 13.60 12.95 2.78
CA GLU A 24 12.59 12.11 3.45
C GLU A 24 11.35 11.87 2.58
N LEU A 25 10.87 12.91 1.90
CA LEU A 25 9.73 12.83 1.01
C LEU A 25 10.02 11.94 -0.22
N PHE A 26 11.21 12.07 -0.80
CA PHE A 26 11.61 11.30 -1.98
C PHE A 26 11.82 9.81 -1.64
N ASP A 27 12.54 9.53 -0.55
CA ASP A 27 12.78 8.18 -0.01
C ASP A 27 11.45 7.44 0.21
N HIS A 28 10.59 7.98 1.06
CA HIS A 28 9.31 7.37 1.38
C HIS A 28 8.35 7.27 0.16
N SER A 29 8.43 8.21 -0.80
CA SER A 29 7.62 8.14 -2.02
C SER A 29 8.05 7.00 -2.95
N ILE A 30 9.36 6.75 -3.04
CA ILE A 30 9.90 5.60 -3.80
C ILE A 30 9.51 4.30 -3.10
N ASP A 31 9.63 4.23 -1.78
CA ASP A 31 9.22 3.07 -0.99
C ASP A 31 7.74 2.71 -1.20
N ALA A 32 6.88 3.71 -1.35
CA ALA A 32 5.46 3.52 -1.60
C ALA A 32 5.19 2.77 -2.93
N ILE A 33 5.90 3.12 -4.00
CA ILE A 33 5.79 2.43 -5.29
C ILE A 33 6.47 1.06 -5.22
N ASN A 34 7.66 1.02 -4.62
CA ASN A 34 8.49 -0.18 -4.52
C ASN A 34 7.76 -1.30 -3.76
N THR A 35 6.92 -0.96 -2.79
CA THR A 35 6.03 -1.89 -2.10
C THR A 35 5.17 -2.71 -3.08
N THR A 36 4.64 -2.08 -4.13
CA THR A 36 3.85 -2.75 -5.17
C THR A 36 4.71 -3.64 -6.07
N LEU A 37 5.88 -3.14 -6.48
CA LEU A 37 6.81 -3.90 -7.32
C LEU A 37 7.31 -5.15 -6.60
N LEU A 38 7.66 -5.03 -5.32
CA LEU A 38 8.07 -6.14 -4.47
C LEU A 38 6.93 -7.15 -4.29
N CYS A 39 5.69 -6.69 -4.15
CA CYS A 39 4.52 -7.56 -4.07
C CYS A 39 4.34 -8.41 -5.34
N ILE A 40 4.53 -7.82 -6.53
CA ILE A 40 4.46 -8.57 -7.80
C ILE A 40 5.52 -9.68 -7.83
N VAL A 41 6.76 -9.36 -7.48
CA VAL A 41 7.86 -10.35 -7.43
C VAL A 41 7.57 -11.43 -6.39
N SER A 42 7.12 -11.05 -5.19
CA SER A 42 6.79 -11.98 -4.11
C SER A 42 5.65 -12.91 -4.51
N SER A 43 4.62 -12.37 -5.15
CA SER A 43 3.47 -13.14 -5.62
C SER A 43 3.84 -14.16 -6.70
N SER A 44 4.83 -13.83 -7.54
CA SER A 44 5.40 -14.78 -8.50
C SER A 44 6.18 -15.90 -7.80
N VAL A 45 7.02 -15.56 -6.81
CA VAL A 45 7.79 -16.54 -6.03
C VAL A 45 6.86 -17.50 -5.29
N PHE A 46 5.84 -16.97 -4.61
CA PHE A 46 4.89 -17.76 -3.82
C PHE A 46 3.77 -18.42 -4.64
N GLN A 47 3.85 -18.36 -5.98
CA GLN A 47 2.88 -18.99 -6.89
C GLN A 47 1.42 -18.55 -6.65
N PHE A 48 1.21 -17.27 -6.28
CA PHE A 48 -0.14 -16.74 -6.06
C PHE A 48 -0.94 -16.58 -7.36
N GLY A 49 -0.25 -16.47 -8.50
CA GLY A 49 -0.86 -16.28 -9.81
C GLY A 49 -1.55 -14.92 -9.98
N ALA A 50 -2.19 -14.70 -11.13
CA ALA A 50 -3.04 -13.52 -11.35
C ALA A 50 -4.44 -13.81 -10.76
N GLY A 51 -4.75 -13.25 -9.60
CA GLY A 51 -5.99 -13.56 -8.90
C GLY A 51 -6.08 -12.96 -7.50
N TYR A 52 -7.04 -13.49 -6.73
CA TYR A 52 -7.37 -13.01 -5.39
C TYR A 52 -6.20 -13.08 -4.40
N LYS A 53 -5.35 -14.11 -4.45
CA LYS A 53 -4.17 -14.24 -3.57
C LYS A 53 -3.22 -13.04 -3.75
N THR A 54 -2.94 -12.65 -5.00
CA THR A 54 -2.09 -11.49 -5.32
C THR A 54 -2.75 -10.16 -4.93
N LEU A 55 -4.05 -10.00 -5.19
CA LEU A 55 -4.77 -8.79 -4.76
C LEU A 55 -4.79 -8.64 -3.23
N PHE A 56 -4.95 -9.75 -2.51
CA PHE A 56 -4.89 -9.77 -1.06
C PHE A 56 -3.48 -9.49 -0.53
N ALA A 57 -2.45 -10.08 -1.14
CA ALA A 57 -1.06 -9.79 -0.78
C ALA A 57 -0.74 -8.30 -0.95
N GLN A 58 -1.20 -7.71 -2.07
CA GLN A 58 -1.09 -6.28 -2.35
C GLN A 58 -1.82 -5.43 -1.30
N PHE A 59 -3.06 -5.79 -0.96
CA PHE A 59 -3.82 -5.13 0.11
C PHE A 59 -3.04 -5.17 1.43
N SER A 60 -2.44 -6.32 1.78
CA SER A 60 -1.73 -6.52 3.04
C SER A 60 -0.54 -5.56 3.18
N VAL A 61 0.30 -5.49 2.16
CA VAL A 61 1.49 -4.63 2.19
C VAL A 61 1.11 -3.15 2.15
N LEU A 62 0.11 -2.76 1.35
CA LEU A 62 -0.34 -1.37 1.27
C LEU A 62 -1.09 -0.91 2.52
N ALA A 63 -1.87 -1.79 3.17
CA ALA A 63 -2.50 -1.49 4.46
C ALA A 63 -1.46 -1.21 5.52
N ASN A 64 -0.39 -2.01 5.56
CA ASN A 64 0.70 -1.79 6.50
C ASN A 64 1.41 -0.46 6.25
N PHE A 65 1.75 -0.17 5.00
CA PHE A 65 2.43 1.06 4.64
C PHE A 65 1.57 2.30 4.93
N TYR A 66 0.32 2.32 4.45
CA TYR A 66 -0.62 3.44 4.68
C TYR A 66 -0.83 3.71 6.18
N THR A 67 -1.05 2.66 6.97
CA THR A 67 -1.30 2.82 8.41
C THR A 67 -0.07 3.32 9.17
N SER A 68 1.13 2.89 8.78
CA SER A 68 2.38 3.38 9.38
C SER A 68 2.64 4.85 9.02
N THR A 69 2.32 5.26 7.79
CA THR A 69 2.38 6.68 7.39
C THR A 69 1.35 7.51 8.14
N TRP A 70 0.12 7.02 8.27
CA TRP A 70 -0.94 7.66 9.06
C TRP A 70 -0.53 7.84 10.53
N GLU A 71 0.05 6.80 11.14
CA GLU A 71 0.60 6.87 12.49
C GLU A 71 1.69 7.95 12.60
N THR A 72 2.63 7.96 11.64
CA THR A 72 3.73 8.93 11.61
C THR A 72 3.21 10.36 11.50
N TYR A 73 2.17 10.60 10.69
CA TYR A 73 1.54 11.91 10.57
C TYR A 73 1.05 12.44 11.93
N HIS A 74 0.33 11.61 12.70
CA HIS A 74 -0.25 12.03 13.98
C HIS A 74 0.77 12.07 15.13
N THR A 75 1.75 11.16 15.12
CA THR A 75 2.71 11.02 16.23
C THR A 75 3.97 11.84 16.03
N HIS A 76 4.29 12.21 14.78
CA HIS A 76 5.57 12.74 14.32
C HIS A 76 6.74 11.81 14.64
N THR A 77 6.49 10.50 14.65
CA THR A 77 7.50 9.49 14.91
C THR A 77 7.17 8.26 14.07
N LEU A 78 8.13 7.83 13.24
CA LEU A 78 8.00 6.57 12.52
C LEU A 78 8.29 5.42 13.48
N PHE A 79 7.24 4.71 13.89
CA PHE A 79 7.38 3.52 14.72
C PHE A 79 7.72 2.32 13.84
N LEU A 80 8.91 1.79 14.02
CA LEU A 80 9.31 0.52 13.43
C LEU A 80 8.99 -0.59 14.45
N SER A 81 8.20 -1.58 14.06
CA SER A 81 7.88 -2.70 14.95
C SER A 81 9.16 -3.38 15.44
N SER A 82 9.25 -3.67 16.74
CA SER A 82 10.40 -4.39 17.32
C SER A 82 10.49 -5.85 16.86
N PHE A 83 9.40 -6.39 16.29
CA PHE A 83 9.34 -7.72 15.70
C PHE A 83 8.56 -7.59 14.38
N SER A 84 9.23 -7.77 13.24
CA SER A 84 8.73 -7.46 11.88
C SER A 84 8.75 -5.98 11.47
N GLY A 85 9.87 -5.29 11.69
CA GLY A 85 10.15 -4.04 10.99
C GLY A 85 10.47 -4.27 9.50
N PRO A 86 10.65 -3.20 8.70
CA PRO A 86 10.97 -3.31 7.27
C PRO A 86 12.23 -4.14 6.99
N VAL A 87 13.24 -4.05 7.86
CA VAL A 87 14.50 -4.80 7.70
C VAL A 87 14.29 -6.29 7.94
N GLU A 88 13.64 -6.68 9.03
CA GLU A 88 13.35 -8.09 9.33
C GLU A 88 12.48 -8.70 8.24
N GLY A 89 11.45 -7.98 7.78
CA GLY A 89 10.59 -8.42 6.68
C GLY A 89 11.38 -8.67 5.39
N MET A 90 12.31 -7.78 5.03
CA MET A 90 13.17 -7.95 3.85
C MET A 90 14.14 -9.13 4.00
N ILE A 91 14.71 -9.35 5.18
CA ILE A 91 15.59 -10.51 5.45
C ILE A 91 14.79 -11.81 5.32
N ILE A 92 13.58 -11.87 5.90
CA ILE A 92 12.69 -13.03 5.79
C ILE A 92 12.38 -13.30 4.31
N LEU A 93 11.97 -12.28 3.54
CA LEU A 93 11.70 -12.45 2.11
C LEU A 93 12.94 -12.95 1.34
N CYS A 94 14.13 -12.42 1.62
CA CYS A 94 15.37 -12.90 1.00
C CYS A 94 15.62 -14.39 1.31
N LEU A 95 15.43 -14.80 2.57
CA LEU A 95 15.57 -16.20 2.97
C LEU A 95 14.55 -17.11 2.27
N LEU A 96 13.29 -16.68 2.15
CA LEU A 96 12.25 -17.43 1.45
C LEU A 96 12.54 -17.52 -0.06
N TYR A 97 13.11 -16.49 -0.67
CA TYR A 97 13.53 -16.51 -2.07
C TYR A 97 14.69 -17.48 -2.29
N ILE A 98 15.69 -17.47 -1.40
CA ILE A 98 16.81 -18.41 -1.44
C ILE A 98 16.29 -19.85 -1.28
N LEU A 99 15.40 -20.08 -0.31
CA LEU A 99 14.74 -21.38 -0.11
C LEU A 99 14.06 -21.84 -1.40
N THR A 100 13.25 -20.96 -2.00
CA THR A 100 12.57 -21.25 -3.28
C THR A 100 13.56 -21.59 -4.39
N GLY A 101 14.70 -20.90 -4.45
CA GLY A 101 15.76 -21.19 -5.42
C GLY A 101 16.37 -22.58 -5.27
N PHE A 102 16.43 -23.13 -4.06
CA PHE A 102 16.93 -24.48 -3.80
C PHE A 102 15.86 -25.57 -3.94
N THR A 103 14.63 -25.32 -3.51
CA THR A 103 13.57 -26.34 -3.47
C THR A 103 12.69 -26.36 -4.71
N GLY A 104 12.70 -25.29 -5.51
CA GLY A 104 11.71 -25.03 -6.54
C GLY A 104 10.48 -24.28 -5.99
N PRO A 105 9.73 -23.57 -6.85
CA PRO A 105 8.51 -22.83 -6.48
C PRO A 105 7.33 -23.71 -6.06
N GLU A 106 7.36 -25.01 -6.38
CA GLU A 106 6.29 -25.97 -6.09
C GLU A 106 6.08 -26.18 -4.58
N ILE A 107 7.06 -25.84 -3.74
CA ILE A 107 6.90 -25.88 -2.29
C ILE A 107 5.73 -25.01 -1.81
N TRP A 108 5.46 -23.89 -2.49
CA TRP A 108 4.39 -22.96 -2.12
C TRP A 108 3.00 -23.47 -2.50
N THR A 109 2.91 -24.37 -3.47
CA THR A 109 1.65 -25.02 -3.89
C THR A 109 1.53 -26.43 -3.34
N ALA A 110 2.44 -26.86 -2.47
CA ALA A 110 2.36 -28.14 -1.80
C ALA A 110 1.08 -28.22 -0.97
N HIS A 111 0.30 -29.28 -1.20
CA HIS A 111 -0.92 -29.57 -0.46
C HIS A 111 -0.60 -29.79 1.03
N LEU A 112 -1.44 -29.22 1.90
CA LEU A 112 -1.35 -29.40 3.34
C LEU A 112 -2.50 -30.25 3.86
N PHE A 113 -3.74 -29.82 3.59
CA PHE A 113 -4.95 -30.52 4.01
C PHE A 113 -6.17 -29.99 3.24
N ASP A 114 -7.26 -30.75 3.27
CA ASP A 114 -8.54 -30.35 2.72
C ASP A 114 -9.48 -29.91 3.84
N LEU A 115 -10.14 -28.77 3.65
CA LEU A 115 -11.08 -28.20 4.60
C LEU A 115 -12.50 -28.35 4.05
N ASP A 116 -13.30 -29.18 4.72
CA ASP A 116 -14.72 -29.30 4.39
C ASP A 116 -15.51 -28.15 4.99
N LEU A 117 -16.03 -27.27 4.13
CA LEU A 117 -16.82 -26.10 4.49
C LEU A 117 -18.32 -26.29 4.22
N SER A 118 -18.73 -27.49 3.82
CA SER A 118 -20.13 -27.79 3.47
C SER A 118 -21.10 -27.52 4.64
N SER A 119 -20.63 -27.70 5.88
CA SER A 119 -21.40 -27.42 7.10
C SER A 119 -21.72 -25.95 7.31
N LEU A 120 -21.06 -25.01 6.62
CA LEU A 120 -21.33 -23.58 6.78
C LEU A 120 -22.59 -23.12 6.02
N GLY A 121 -23.17 -23.95 5.14
CA GLY A 121 -24.45 -23.66 4.49
C GLY A 121 -24.41 -22.56 3.41
N PHE A 122 -23.22 -22.09 3.02
CA PHE A 122 -23.03 -21.07 1.99
C PHE A 122 -22.72 -21.65 0.59
N GLY A 123 -22.95 -22.97 0.38
CA GLY A 123 -22.58 -23.64 -0.86
C GLY A 123 -21.07 -23.73 -1.08
N LEU A 124 -20.29 -23.73 0.00
CA LEU A 124 -18.85 -23.90 -0.04
C LEU A 124 -18.52 -25.39 0.05
N ASP A 125 -17.96 -25.93 -1.02
CA ASP A 125 -17.45 -27.30 -1.05
C ASP A 125 -16.10 -27.42 -0.32
N THR A 126 -15.47 -28.59 -0.42
CA THR A 126 -14.14 -28.84 0.11
C THR A 126 -13.10 -27.91 -0.54
N VAL A 127 -12.38 -27.15 0.28
CA VAL A 127 -11.29 -26.27 -0.16
C VAL A 127 -9.96 -26.92 0.15
N SER A 128 -9.15 -27.15 -0.88
CA SER A 128 -7.76 -27.64 -0.74
C SER A 128 -6.86 -26.51 -0.25
N VAL A 129 -6.26 -26.70 0.92
CA VAL A 129 -5.32 -25.75 1.53
C VAL A 129 -3.89 -26.15 1.18
N ASP A 130 -3.16 -25.19 0.60
CA ASP A 130 -1.74 -25.30 0.24
C ASP A 130 -0.88 -24.34 1.10
N VAL A 131 0.45 -24.44 0.99
CA VAL A 131 1.40 -23.59 1.74
C VAL A 131 1.21 -22.10 1.46
N SER A 132 0.82 -21.70 0.25
CA SER A 132 0.59 -20.30 -0.11
C SER A 132 -0.55 -19.66 0.73
N HIS A 133 -1.55 -20.46 1.14
CA HIS A 133 -2.61 -19.99 2.03
C HIS A 133 -2.07 -19.65 3.44
N VAL A 134 -1.05 -20.36 3.90
CA VAL A 134 -0.40 -20.06 5.19
C VAL A 134 0.26 -18.68 5.15
N ILE A 135 0.92 -18.32 4.04
CA ILE A 135 1.51 -16.99 3.84
C ILE A 135 0.44 -15.89 3.87
N ILE A 136 -0.69 -16.13 3.23
CA ILE A 136 -1.85 -15.23 3.23
C ILE A 136 -2.40 -15.02 4.65
N VAL A 137 -2.55 -16.09 5.43
CA VAL A 137 -2.98 -16.02 6.84
C VAL A 137 -1.99 -15.24 7.70
N PHE A 138 -0.69 -15.49 7.55
CA PHE A 138 0.34 -14.71 8.25
C PHE A 138 0.28 -13.22 7.86
N GLY A 139 0.04 -12.91 6.58
CA GLY A 139 -0.19 -11.55 6.11
C GLY A 139 -1.37 -10.89 6.82
N PHE A 140 -2.51 -11.58 6.92
CA PHE A 140 -3.70 -11.08 7.62
C PHE A 140 -3.44 -10.80 9.11
N ILE A 141 -2.76 -11.72 9.80
CA ILE A 141 -2.36 -11.56 11.19
C ILE A 141 -1.44 -10.34 11.34
N GLY A 142 -0.49 -10.17 10.43
CA GLY A 142 0.42 -9.02 10.40
C GLY A 142 -0.33 -7.69 10.28
N ILE A 143 -1.31 -7.60 9.38
CA ILE A 143 -2.15 -6.40 9.23
C ILE A 143 -2.88 -6.09 10.55
N TYR A 144 -3.50 -7.09 11.18
CA TYR A 144 -4.25 -6.88 12.42
C TYR A 144 -3.37 -6.26 13.51
N PHE A 145 -2.20 -6.86 13.76
CA PHE A 145 -1.30 -6.35 14.79
C PHE A 145 -0.73 -4.98 14.44
N ASN A 146 -0.42 -4.73 13.16
CA ASN A 146 0.08 -3.43 12.74
C ASN A 146 -0.97 -2.33 12.94
N VAL A 147 -2.21 -2.56 12.46
CA VAL A 147 -3.31 -1.60 12.62
C VAL A 147 -3.65 -1.35 14.09
N ALA A 148 -3.72 -2.42 14.90
CA ALA A 148 -3.99 -2.30 16.33
C ALA A 148 -2.90 -1.51 17.07
N THR A 149 -1.63 -1.78 16.74
CA THR A 149 -0.48 -1.10 17.35
C THR A 149 -0.42 0.37 16.95
N ALA A 150 -0.56 0.66 15.65
CA ALA A 150 -0.60 2.03 15.15
C ALA A 150 -1.74 2.85 15.79
N ALA A 151 -2.94 2.27 15.86
CA ALA A 151 -4.08 2.92 16.50
C ALA A 151 -3.82 3.19 17.99
N SER A 152 -3.20 2.24 18.70
CA SER A 152 -2.81 2.39 20.10
C SER A 152 -1.76 3.51 20.29
N ASN A 153 -0.77 3.59 19.41
CA ASN A 153 0.28 4.61 19.47
C ASN A 153 -0.27 6.01 19.20
N VAL A 154 -1.15 6.17 18.21
CA VAL A 154 -1.86 7.43 17.96
C VAL A 154 -2.72 7.82 19.16
N ALA A 155 -3.48 6.88 19.73
CA ALA A 155 -4.28 7.15 20.93
C ALA A 155 -3.40 7.60 22.11
N LYS A 156 -2.29 6.89 22.36
CA LYS A 156 -1.32 7.23 23.40
C LYS A 156 -0.73 8.63 23.20
N LYS A 157 -0.41 9.02 21.95
CA LYS A 157 0.09 10.37 21.65
C LYS A 157 -0.90 11.45 22.07
N TYR A 158 -2.19 11.30 21.74
CA TYR A 158 -3.20 12.30 22.09
C TYR A 158 -3.51 12.32 23.60
N TYR A 159 -3.63 11.17 24.26
CA TYR A 159 -3.88 11.11 25.71
C TYR A 159 -2.69 11.55 26.57
N SER A 160 -1.46 11.40 26.08
CA SER A 160 -0.26 11.87 26.79
C SER A 160 0.00 13.37 26.64
N ASN A 161 -0.74 14.07 25.76
CA ASN A 161 -0.60 15.49 25.56
C ASN A 161 -1.24 16.27 26.73
N ALA A 162 -0.40 16.78 27.64
CA ALA A 162 -0.84 17.56 28.81
C ALA A 162 -1.65 18.83 28.49
N ARG A 163 -1.68 19.28 27.23
CA ARG A 163 -2.49 20.43 26.78
C ARG A 163 -3.94 20.07 26.47
N LEU A 164 -4.27 18.78 26.38
CA LEU A 164 -5.61 18.30 26.05
C LEU A 164 -6.30 17.77 27.32
N SER A 165 -7.59 18.11 27.48
CA SER A 165 -8.43 17.37 28.43
C SER A 165 -8.69 15.95 27.88
N THR A 166 -9.05 15.02 28.76
CA THR A 166 -9.37 13.64 28.36
C THR A 166 -10.45 13.56 27.28
N GLU A 167 -11.48 14.41 27.37
CA GLU A 167 -12.55 14.51 26.37
C GLU A 167 -12.04 15.01 25.01
N LYS A 168 -11.20 16.05 25.01
CA LYS A 168 -10.60 16.58 23.77
C LYS A 168 -9.63 15.57 23.14
N ALA A 169 -8.83 14.89 23.95
CA ALA A 169 -7.95 13.83 23.47
C ALA A 169 -8.76 12.69 22.82
N ALA A 170 -9.88 12.28 23.42
CA ALA A 170 -10.77 11.28 22.82
C ALA A 170 -11.33 11.74 21.47
N ALA A 171 -11.76 13.01 21.37
CA ALA A 171 -12.26 13.59 20.11
C ALA A 171 -11.18 13.62 19.01
N GLU A 172 -9.94 14.00 19.34
CA GLU A 172 -8.82 13.98 18.40
C GLU A 172 -8.48 12.57 17.92
N VAL A 173 -8.59 11.55 18.79
CA VAL A 173 -8.41 10.14 18.39
C VAL A 173 -9.50 9.69 17.41
N VAL A 174 -10.75 10.09 17.63
CA VAL A 174 -11.84 9.79 16.68
C VAL A 174 -11.57 10.47 15.34
N LYS A 175 -11.23 11.76 15.37
CA LYS A 175 -10.87 12.53 14.17
C LYS A 175 -9.69 11.91 13.42
N ALA A 176 -8.65 11.46 14.13
CA ALA A 176 -7.51 10.79 13.52
C ALA A 176 -7.93 9.54 12.74
N LYS A 177 -8.86 8.73 13.26
CA LYS A 177 -9.37 7.53 12.58
C LYS A 177 -10.12 7.86 11.29
N GLU A 178 -10.67 9.07 11.13
CA GLU A 178 -11.27 9.50 9.87
C GLU A 178 -10.25 9.49 8.72
N GLY A 179 -8.95 9.64 9.04
CA GLY A 179 -7.87 9.54 8.07
C GLY A 179 -7.72 8.15 7.44
N LEU A 180 -8.31 7.10 8.03
CA LEU A 180 -8.33 5.74 7.46
C LEU A 180 -9.52 5.50 6.52
N ILE A 181 -10.54 6.36 6.55
CA ILE A 181 -11.75 6.21 5.73
C ILE A 181 -11.43 6.15 4.23
N PRO A 182 -10.57 7.02 3.66
CA PRO A 182 -10.29 7.00 2.22
C PRO A 182 -9.72 5.66 1.75
N PHE A 183 -8.84 5.05 2.56
CA PHE A 183 -8.29 3.73 2.29
C PHE A 183 -9.38 2.65 2.31
N VAL A 184 -10.23 2.64 3.34
CA VAL A 184 -11.33 1.66 3.45
C VAL A 184 -12.31 1.82 2.30
N VAL A 185 -12.75 3.04 1.99
CA VAL A 185 -13.69 3.32 0.90
C VAL A 185 -13.12 2.86 -0.45
N TYR A 186 -11.84 3.12 -0.72
CA TYR A 186 -11.16 2.63 -1.92
C TYR A 186 -11.28 1.11 -2.06
N TYR A 187 -10.91 0.37 -1.03
CA TYR A 187 -10.93 -1.10 -1.07
C TYR A 187 -12.34 -1.68 -1.07
N VAL A 188 -13.32 -1.02 -0.44
CA VAL A 188 -14.74 -1.40 -0.58
C VAL A 188 -15.15 -1.36 -2.04
N PHE A 189 -14.87 -0.27 -2.76
CA PHE A 189 -15.21 -0.19 -4.19
C PHE A 189 -14.39 -1.14 -5.07
N LEU A 190 -13.12 -1.39 -4.73
CA LEU A 190 -12.32 -2.41 -5.43
C LEU A 190 -12.91 -3.81 -5.25
N VAL A 191 -13.34 -4.15 -4.03
CA VAL A 191 -14.02 -5.43 -3.75
C VAL A 191 -15.35 -5.49 -4.48
N LEU A 192 -16.13 -4.40 -4.51
CA LEU A 192 -17.37 -4.35 -5.30
C LEU A 192 -17.12 -4.57 -6.79
N LEU A 193 -16.08 -3.96 -7.37
CA LEU A 193 -15.67 -4.18 -8.76
C LEU A 193 -15.37 -5.66 -9.03
N VAL A 194 -14.53 -6.25 -8.19
CA VAL A 194 -14.09 -7.64 -8.34
C VAL A 194 -15.23 -8.62 -8.07
N TRP A 195 -16.12 -8.32 -7.12
CA TRP A 195 -17.29 -9.15 -6.80
C TRP A 195 -18.32 -9.12 -7.93
N SER A 196 -18.62 -7.93 -8.48
CA SER A 196 -19.54 -7.78 -9.60
C SER A 196 -18.97 -8.35 -10.90
N PHE A 197 -17.66 -8.26 -11.11
CA PHE A 197 -16.97 -8.70 -12.33
C PHE A 197 -15.70 -9.50 -12.00
N PRO A 198 -15.83 -10.79 -11.61
CA PRO A 198 -14.70 -11.63 -11.17
C PRO A 198 -13.54 -11.73 -12.16
N GLU A 199 -13.82 -11.63 -13.46
CA GLU A 199 -12.82 -11.60 -14.53
C GLU A 199 -11.79 -10.48 -14.34
N THR A 200 -12.16 -9.38 -13.68
CA THR A 200 -11.21 -8.30 -13.36
C THR A 200 -10.08 -8.73 -12.44
N ALA A 201 -10.36 -9.62 -11.48
CA ALA A 201 -9.34 -10.13 -10.58
C ALA A 201 -8.40 -11.15 -11.22
N THR A 202 -8.86 -11.91 -12.21
CA THR A 202 -8.07 -12.96 -12.87
C THR A 202 -7.39 -12.46 -14.13
N SER A 203 -8.15 -11.93 -15.09
CA SER A 203 -7.66 -11.52 -16.42
C SER A 203 -6.94 -10.17 -16.40
N TYR A 204 -7.31 -9.29 -15.47
CA TYR A 204 -6.78 -7.92 -15.37
C TYR A 204 -6.12 -7.65 -14.01
N CYS A 205 -5.69 -8.70 -13.31
CA CYS A 205 -5.09 -8.64 -11.97
C CYS A 205 -3.98 -7.57 -11.88
N TYR A 206 -2.99 -7.64 -12.77
CA TYR A 206 -1.83 -6.74 -12.73
C TYR A 206 -2.18 -5.29 -13.06
N ALA A 207 -3.21 -5.05 -13.87
CA ALA A 207 -3.73 -3.69 -14.09
C ALA A 207 -4.27 -3.12 -12.77
N LEU A 208 -5.10 -3.90 -12.05
CA LEU A 208 -5.60 -3.50 -10.73
C LEU A 208 -4.48 -3.32 -9.70
N VAL A 209 -3.46 -4.20 -9.68
CA VAL A 209 -2.30 -4.08 -8.79
C VAL A 209 -1.54 -2.78 -9.05
N LEU A 210 -1.23 -2.47 -10.31
CA LEU A 210 -0.52 -1.24 -10.67
C LEU A 210 -1.36 0.00 -10.36
N SER A 211 -2.65 -0.01 -10.69
CA SER A 211 -3.56 1.12 -10.42
C SER A 211 -3.72 1.38 -8.92
N THR A 212 -3.86 0.30 -8.14
CA THR A 212 -3.95 0.36 -6.67
C THR A 212 -2.65 0.84 -6.06
N GLY A 213 -1.52 0.30 -6.52
CA GLY A 213 -0.18 0.72 -6.10
C GLY A 213 0.06 2.21 -6.33
N SER A 214 -0.18 2.70 -7.54
CA SER A 214 -0.01 4.13 -7.87
C SER A 214 -0.96 5.04 -7.08
N THR A 215 -2.21 4.62 -6.89
CA THR A 215 -3.18 5.38 -6.08
C THR A 215 -2.73 5.47 -4.62
N MET A 216 -2.32 4.36 -4.01
CA MET A 216 -1.88 4.34 -2.62
C MET A 216 -0.55 5.07 -2.43
N ALA A 217 0.39 4.95 -3.38
CA ALA A 217 1.63 5.72 -3.37
C ALA A 217 1.37 7.23 -3.45
N PHE A 218 0.41 7.66 -4.28
CA PHE A 218 -0.04 9.05 -4.31
C PHE A 218 -0.62 9.50 -2.97
N CYS A 219 -1.51 8.71 -2.36
CA CYS A 219 -2.11 9.04 -1.08
C CYS A 219 -1.07 9.15 0.04
N VAL A 220 -0.16 8.18 0.14
CA VAL A 220 0.92 8.18 1.12
C VAL A 220 1.86 9.37 0.90
N GLY A 221 2.26 9.65 -0.34
CA GLY A 221 3.06 10.84 -0.67
C GLY A 221 2.42 12.14 -0.20
N ARG A 222 1.09 12.27 -0.32
CA ARG A 222 0.36 13.44 0.21
C ARG A 222 0.33 13.48 1.74
N ILE A 223 0.21 12.34 2.42
CA ILE A 223 0.25 12.29 3.89
C ILE A 223 1.64 12.72 4.39
N ILE A 224 2.71 12.24 3.74
CA ILE A 224 4.09 12.62 4.06
C ILE A 224 4.30 14.11 3.79
N LEU A 225 3.84 14.63 2.65
CA LEU A 225 3.91 16.06 2.35
C LEU A 225 3.19 16.88 3.43
N ALA A 226 1.99 16.49 3.83
CA ALA A 226 1.23 17.18 4.86
C ALA A 226 1.94 17.15 6.22
N HIS A 227 2.57 16.02 6.57
CA HIS A 227 3.41 15.89 7.76
C HIS A 227 4.59 16.86 7.73
N LEU A 228 5.36 16.86 6.63
CA LEU A 228 6.58 17.67 6.49
C LEU A 228 6.29 19.18 6.40
N THR A 229 5.15 19.55 5.85
CA THR A 229 4.72 20.95 5.67
C THR A 229 3.76 21.43 6.74
N LEU A 230 3.46 20.59 7.75
CA LEU A 230 2.53 20.89 8.85
C LEU A 230 1.12 21.29 8.36
N GLN A 231 0.66 20.67 7.27
CA GLN A 231 -0.69 20.84 6.73
C GLN A 231 -1.68 19.86 7.35
N ASP A 232 -2.97 20.16 7.18
CA ASP A 232 -4.07 19.26 7.54
C ASP A 232 -3.99 17.93 6.76
N PHE A 233 -4.53 16.86 7.37
CA PHE A 233 -4.52 15.54 6.78
C PHE A 233 -5.27 15.51 5.43
N PRO A 234 -4.72 14.91 4.37
CA PRO A 234 -5.33 14.92 3.05
C PRO A 234 -6.43 13.84 2.90
N TYR A 235 -7.63 14.13 3.40
CA TYR A 235 -8.77 13.19 3.36
C TYR A 235 -9.26 12.87 1.93
N TYR A 236 -9.10 13.78 0.98
CA TYR A 236 -9.66 13.65 -0.36
C TYR A 236 -8.57 13.62 -1.41
N SER A 237 -8.55 12.56 -2.22
CA SER A 237 -7.59 12.39 -3.33
C SER A 237 -8.31 11.83 -4.56
N VAL A 238 -8.25 12.53 -5.68
CA VAL A 238 -8.98 12.14 -6.92
C VAL A 238 -8.70 10.68 -7.35
N PRO A 239 -7.46 10.15 -7.30
CA PRO A 239 -7.19 8.76 -7.66
C PRO A 239 -7.96 7.73 -6.82
N THR A 240 -8.37 8.08 -5.59
CA THR A 240 -9.13 7.16 -4.72
C THR A 240 -10.54 6.86 -5.23
N LEU A 241 -11.07 7.69 -6.13
CA LEU A 241 -12.37 7.48 -6.76
C LEU A 241 -12.31 6.48 -7.92
N MET A 242 -11.12 6.03 -8.32
CA MET A 242 -10.93 5.18 -9.51
C MET A 242 -11.72 3.87 -9.45
N PRO A 243 -11.68 3.06 -8.38
CA PRO A 243 -12.43 1.80 -8.35
C PRO A 243 -13.94 2.04 -8.36
N ALA A 244 -14.42 3.12 -7.75
CA ALA A 244 -15.82 3.50 -7.76
C ALA A 244 -16.29 3.87 -9.18
N PHE A 245 -15.48 4.65 -9.90
CA PHE A 245 -15.73 4.98 -11.30
C PHE A 245 -15.72 3.72 -12.19
N GLN A 246 -14.73 2.85 -12.03
CA GLN A 246 -14.63 1.60 -12.78
C GLN A 246 -15.84 0.68 -12.51
N TRP A 247 -16.23 0.51 -11.25
CA TRP A 247 -17.39 -0.28 -10.86
C TRP A 247 -18.68 0.29 -11.46
N LEU A 248 -18.90 1.60 -11.36
CA LEU A 248 -20.08 2.26 -11.91
C LEU A 248 -20.12 2.15 -13.44
N ALA A 249 -19.00 2.43 -14.12
CA ALA A 249 -18.90 2.33 -15.57
C ALA A 249 -19.15 0.90 -16.06
N ALA A 250 -18.57 -0.10 -15.38
CA ALA A 250 -18.80 -1.51 -15.71
C ALA A 250 -20.29 -1.87 -15.61
N ASN A 251 -20.96 -1.50 -14.52
CA ASN A 251 -22.39 -1.75 -14.34
C ASN A 251 -23.23 -1.06 -15.42
N ILE A 252 -22.93 0.19 -15.75
CA ILE A 252 -23.65 0.93 -16.80
C ILE A 252 -23.47 0.27 -18.15
N PHE A 253 -22.24 0.05 -18.62
CA PHE A 253 -22.02 -0.46 -19.96
C PHE A 253 -22.42 -1.94 -20.10
N ILE A 254 -22.12 -2.78 -19.12
CA ILE A 254 -22.37 -4.22 -19.21
C ILE A 254 -23.81 -4.54 -18.80
N SER A 255 -24.25 -4.09 -17.62
CA SER A 255 -25.54 -4.52 -17.05
C SER A 255 -26.73 -3.71 -17.59
N ILE A 256 -26.54 -2.42 -17.90
CA ILE A 256 -27.63 -1.56 -18.39
C ILE A 256 -27.66 -1.54 -19.93
N TYR A 257 -26.52 -1.30 -20.58
CA TYR A 257 -26.46 -1.18 -22.05
C TYR A 257 -26.17 -2.49 -22.79
N GLY A 258 -25.83 -3.57 -22.08
CA GLY A 258 -25.62 -4.90 -22.68
C GLY A 258 -24.35 -5.05 -23.51
N TYR A 259 -23.32 -4.19 -23.30
CA TYR A 259 -22.02 -4.37 -23.94
C TYR A 259 -21.32 -5.62 -23.41
N THR A 260 -20.53 -6.27 -24.27
CA THR A 260 -19.78 -7.47 -23.90
C THR A 260 -18.69 -7.16 -22.86
N PRO A 261 -18.59 -7.92 -21.75
CA PRO A 261 -17.57 -7.70 -20.72
C PRO A 261 -16.15 -7.65 -21.27
N SER A 262 -15.82 -8.52 -22.23
CA SER A 262 -14.51 -8.59 -22.88
C SER A 262 -14.09 -7.32 -23.63
N ALA A 263 -15.03 -6.43 -23.97
CA ALA A 263 -14.73 -5.13 -24.56
C ALA A 263 -14.64 -4.02 -23.48
N VAL A 264 -15.52 -4.07 -22.48
CA VAL A 264 -15.65 -3.02 -21.46
C VAL A 264 -14.57 -3.15 -20.38
N LEU A 265 -14.43 -4.33 -19.78
CA LEU A 265 -13.52 -4.58 -18.67
C LEU A 265 -12.05 -4.22 -18.95
N PRO A 266 -11.43 -4.58 -20.10
CA PRO A 266 -10.06 -4.17 -20.37
C PRO A 266 -9.96 -2.65 -20.55
N ALA A 267 -10.94 -2.00 -21.19
CA ALA A 267 -10.92 -0.56 -21.42
C ALA A 267 -10.96 0.23 -20.10
N ILE A 268 -11.87 -0.13 -19.18
CA ILE A 268 -12.00 0.57 -17.90
C ILE A 268 -10.83 0.25 -16.94
N THR A 269 -10.32 -0.98 -16.95
CA THR A 269 -9.23 -1.40 -16.03
C THR A 269 -7.90 -0.80 -16.46
N TRP A 270 -7.49 -1.00 -17.72
CA TRP A 270 -6.24 -0.42 -18.23
C TRP A 270 -6.32 1.09 -18.42
N GLY A 271 -7.47 1.63 -18.84
CA GLY A 271 -7.68 3.08 -18.90
C GLY A 271 -7.56 3.73 -17.52
N GLY A 272 -8.18 3.14 -16.49
CA GLY A 272 -8.04 3.59 -15.11
C GLY A 272 -6.60 3.45 -14.59
N THR A 273 -5.93 2.36 -14.92
CA THR A 273 -4.51 2.12 -14.58
C THR A 273 -3.62 3.21 -15.15
N GLY A 274 -3.72 3.49 -16.45
CA GLY A 274 -2.96 4.54 -17.12
C GLY A 274 -3.20 5.92 -16.51
N LEU A 275 -4.46 6.24 -16.18
CA LEU A 275 -4.80 7.49 -15.52
C LEU A 275 -4.20 7.59 -14.10
N THR A 276 -4.30 6.54 -13.28
CA THR A 276 -3.72 6.54 -11.92
C THR A 276 -2.20 6.63 -11.92
N ILE A 277 -1.52 5.95 -12.85
CA ILE A 277 -0.07 6.07 -13.04
C ILE A 277 0.29 7.48 -13.49
N GLY A 278 -0.44 8.02 -14.47
CA GLY A 278 -0.22 9.38 -14.97
C GLY A 278 -0.35 10.44 -13.87
N ILE A 279 -1.41 10.38 -13.06
CA ILE A 279 -1.60 11.29 -11.92
C ILE A 279 -0.45 11.16 -10.91
N HIS A 280 -0.01 9.94 -10.62
CA HIS A 280 1.08 9.73 -9.68
C HIS A 280 2.43 10.28 -10.21
N ILE A 281 2.75 10.03 -11.48
CA ILE A 281 3.96 10.57 -12.12
C ILE A 281 3.94 12.10 -12.13
N MET A 282 2.80 12.70 -12.48
CA MET A 282 2.63 14.16 -12.45
C MET A 282 2.87 14.71 -11.04
N PHE A 283 2.25 14.11 -10.02
CA PHE A 283 2.40 14.52 -8.63
C PHE A 283 3.87 14.52 -8.16
N ILE A 284 4.59 13.42 -8.40
CA ILE A 284 6.01 13.33 -8.01
C ILE A 284 6.85 14.33 -8.80
N SER A 285 6.57 14.51 -10.09
CA SER A 285 7.31 15.46 -10.94
C SER A 285 7.13 16.90 -10.48
N GLU A 286 5.90 17.33 -10.21
CA GLU A 286 5.57 18.66 -9.71
C GLU A 286 6.21 18.89 -8.34
N LEU A 287 6.07 17.92 -7.43
CA LEU A 287 6.61 18.00 -6.08
C LEU A 287 8.14 18.15 -6.07
N ILE A 288 8.86 17.40 -6.91
CA ILE A 288 10.30 17.53 -7.05
C ILE A 288 10.65 18.92 -7.57
N VAL A 289 9.96 19.40 -8.61
CA VAL A 289 10.23 20.72 -9.21
C VAL A 289 9.96 21.84 -8.20
N GLU A 290 8.80 21.83 -7.53
CA GLU A 290 8.42 22.88 -6.57
C GLU A 290 9.40 22.95 -5.39
N ILE A 291 9.75 21.81 -4.78
CA ILE A 291 10.64 21.80 -3.62
C ILE A 291 12.07 22.17 -4.01
N THR A 292 12.57 21.65 -5.14
CA THR A 292 13.93 21.99 -5.61
C THR A 292 14.06 23.46 -5.96
N GLN A 293 13.03 24.07 -6.56
CA GLN A 293 12.99 25.50 -6.84
C GLN A 293 12.87 26.33 -5.56
N PHE A 294 11.98 25.95 -4.64
CA PHE A 294 11.73 26.69 -3.40
C PHE A 294 12.95 26.68 -2.47
N LEU A 295 13.59 25.51 -2.29
CA LEU A 295 14.76 25.35 -1.42
C LEU A 295 16.09 25.69 -2.10
N ASP A 296 16.07 26.01 -3.39
CA ASP A 296 17.26 26.23 -4.22
C ASP A 296 18.28 25.06 -4.16
N ILE A 297 17.81 23.84 -4.40
CA ILE A 297 18.62 22.61 -4.39
C ILE A 297 18.45 21.82 -5.70
N TYR A 298 19.33 20.86 -5.95
CA TYR A 298 19.12 19.86 -7.01
C TYR A 298 18.63 18.55 -6.39
N ALA A 299 17.79 17.81 -7.13
CA ALA A 299 17.18 16.58 -6.61
C ALA A 299 18.20 15.48 -6.32
N LEU A 300 19.19 15.28 -7.20
CA LEU A 300 20.12 14.14 -7.15
C LEU A 300 21.59 14.54 -6.98
N THR A 301 21.87 15.84 -6.85
CA THR A 301 23.24 16.36 -6.71
C THR A 301 23.30 17.48 -5.69
N ILE A 302 24.47 17.67 -5.07
CA ILE A 302 24.66 18.76 -4.10
C ILE A 302 24.95 20.04 -4.87
N LYS A 303 24.00 20.98 -4.86
CA LYS A 303 24.17 22.31 -5.47
C LYS A 303 25.16 23.16 -4.68
N HIS A 304 24.94 23.27 -3.37
CA HIS A 304 25.71 24.10 -2.47
C HIS A 304 26.52 23.23 -1.51
N LYS A 305 27.79 22.98 -1.82
CA LYS A 305 28.69 22.23 -0.94
C LYS A 305 28.97 23.06 0.31
N LYS A 306 28.66 22.52 1.49
CA LYS A 306 29.11 23.08 2.76
C LYS A 306 30.62 22.84 2.85
N VAL A 307 31.41 23.90 2.64
CA VAL A 307 32.87 23.92 2.79
C VAL A 307 33.22 24.04 4.27
#